data_AF-A0A257KZ14-F1
#
_entry.id   AF-A0A257KZ14-F1
#
_cell.length_a   1.000
_cell.length_b   1.000
_cell.length_c   1.000
_cell.angle_alpha   90.00
_cell.angle_beta   90.00
_cell.angle_gamma   90.00
#
_symmetry.space_group_name_H-M   'P 1'
#
loop_
_entity.id
_entity.type
_entity.pdbx_description
1 polymer ?
#
loop_
_entity_poly.entity_id
_entity_poly.type
_entity_poly.pdbx_seq_one_letter_code
_entity_poly.pdbx_strand_id
1 'polypeptide(L)'
;MATDTRLQALIAELGTAQPERDDPRLAPGAAPLDDRDTDGLLRSLRALAPLIRHYAARPDTPTGHWLPYLPAGTVAALEAQADSVAPHHALLLAFLRQLARPQALLNQFTADHLQYQMRQVLGFRPLPPQPDRAHLVLTLKKGAAPVEINPGHAFSAGKDALKVDQRFVPVRSSVVGAAQVVQLASIRRSGKHLLFAPVANSADGLGAPLNPSAPRWPPFGNTKLPAAPIGFAVASSLLRLAEGARGLTLTLRVAG
;
A
#
# COMPACT_ATOMS: atom_id res chain seq x y z
N MET A 1 20.50 16.92 7.20
CA MET A 1 20.44 15.44 7.24
C MET A 1 19.19 14.86 7.91
N ALA A 2 18.58 15.49 8.94
CA ALA A 2 17.34 14.97 9.56
C ALA A 2 16.03 15.34 8.82
N THR A 3 16.07 16.35 7.94
CA THR A 3 14.93 16.82 7.13
C THR A 3 14.63 15.89 5.95
N ASP A 4 15.64 15.33 5.30
CA ASP A 4 15.48 14.35 4.21
C ASP A 4 14.79 13.06 4.67
N THR A 5 15.15 12.59 5.87
CA THR A 5 14.62 11.32 6.40
C THR A 5 13.13 11.41 6.73
N ARG A 6 12.67 12.60 7.16
CA ARG A 6 11.23 12.84 7.44
C ARG A 6 10.43 12.98 6.15
N LEU A 7 11.00 13.60 5.11
CA LEU A 7 10.37 13.67 3.79
C LEU A 7 10.24 12.26 3.18
N GLN A 8 11.29 11.44 3.25
CA GLN A 8 11.27 10.05 2.78
C GLN A 8 10.26 9.18 3.54
N ALA A 9 10.14 9.33 4.87
CA ALA A 9 9.14 8.61 5.66
C ALA A 9 7.70 9.03 5.31
N LEU A 10 7.46 10.32 5.07
CA LEU A 10 6.14 10.82 4.64
C LEU A 10 5.77 10.37 3.22
N ILE A 11 6.77 10.20 2.34
CA ILE A 11 6.60 9.66 0.98
C ILE A 11 6.32 8.15 1.02
N ALA A 12 6.92 7.42 1.97
CA ALA A 12 6.76 5.98 2.09
C ALA A 12 5.35 5.55 2.58
N GLU A 13 4.72 6.32 3.47
CA GLU A 13 3.37 5.98 4.00
C GLU A 13 2.22 6.20 3.00
N LEU A 14 2.42 6.96 1.91
CA LEU A 14 1.32 7.41 1.03
C LEU A 14 1.38 6.91 -0.43
N GLY A 15 2.30 6.03 -0.83
CA GLY A 15 2.41 5.72 -2.27
C GLY A 15 3.22 4.52 -2.74
N THR A 16 3.67 3.60 -1.89
CA THR A 16 4.45 2.44 -2.37
C THR A 16 3.58 1.24 -2.75
N ALA A 17 2.46 1.01 -2.06
CA ALA A 17 1.44 0.05 -2.47
C ALA A 17 0.38 0.76 -3.30
N GLN A 18 0.70 1.08 -4.55
CA GLN A 18 -0.32 1.48 -5.53
C GLN A 18 -0.77 0.22 -6.26
N PRO A 19 -1.89 -0.41 -5.88
CA PRO A 19 -2.42 -1.57 -6.60
C PRO A 19 -2.71 -1.24 -8.07
N GLU A 20 -2.87 0.04 -8.42
CA GLU A 20 -2.97 0.53 -9.80
C GLU A 20 -1.67 0.36 -10.63
N ARG A 21 -0.52 0.09 -9.99
CA ARG A 21 0.76 -0.23 -10.67
C ARG A 21 0.94 -1.72 -10.90
N ASP A 22 0.10 -2.57 -10.32
CA ASP A 22 0.09 -4.00 -10.59
C ASP A 22 -0.63 -4.25 -11.93
N ASP A 23 0.04 -3.88 -13.03
CA ASP A 23 -0.43 -4.24 -14.37
C ASP A 23 -0.11 -5.73 -14.61
N PRO A 24 -1.13 -6.59 -14.78
CA PRO A 24 -0.91 -8.02 -14.98
C PRO A 24 -0.06 -8.32 -16.24
N ARG A 25 0.01 -7.38 -17.19
CA ARG A 25 0.86 -7.49 -18.39
C ARG A 25 2.36 -7.35 -18.11
N LEU A 26 2.73 -6.83 -16.94
CA LEU A 26 4.12 -6.77 -16.50
C LEU A 26 4.58 -8.09 -15.85
N ALA A 27 3.67 -9.05 -15.64
CA ALA A 27 4.06 -10.37 -15.15
C ALA A 27 5.00 -11.05 -16.17
N PRO A 28 6.09 -11.70 -15.73
CA PRO A 28 7.05 -12.34 -16.64
C PRO A 28 6.41 -13.37 -17.60
N GLY A 29 5.30 -14.01 -17.21
CA GLY A 29 4.56 -14.97 -18.02
C GLY A 29 3.40 -14.40 -18.84
N ALA A 30 3.23 -13.08 -18.89
CA ALA A 30 2.09 -12.46 -19.58
C ALA A 30 2.18 -12.52 -21.12
N ALA A 31 3.33 -12.91 -21.67
CA ALA A 31 3.55 -13.09 -23.11
C ALA A 31 3.97 -14.55 -23.39
N PRO A 32 3.01 -15.49 -23.45
CA PRO A 32 3.28 -16.87 -23.85
C PRO A 32 3.70 -16.94 -25.33
N LEU A 33 4.55 -17.92 -25.67
CA LEU A 33 4.90 -18.19 -27.06
C LEU A 33 3.76 -18.89 -27.81
N ASP A 34 2.99 -19.72 -27.11
CA ASP A 34 1.81 -20.40 -27.63
C ASP A 34 0.63 -20.21 -26.68
N ASP A 35 -0.25 -19.27 -27.02
CA ASP A 35 -1.43 -18.88 -26.22
C ASP A 35 -2.67 -19.74 -26.52
N ARG A 36 -2.54 -20.81 -27.30
CA ARG A 36 -3.68 -21.67 -27.66
C ARG A 36 -4.04 -22.59 -26.50
N ASP A 37 -5.17 -22.37 -25.86
CA ASP A 37 -5.74 -23.37 -24.96
C ASP A 37 -6.14 -24.66 -25.70
N THR A 38 -6.53 -25.70 -24.95
CA THR A 38 -6.93 -26.99 -25.52
C THR A 38 -8.09 -26.87 -26.52
N ASP A 39 -8.98 -25.89 -26.32
CA ASP A 39 -10.08 -25.58 -27.23
C ASP A 39 -9.59 -24.87 -28.51
N GLY A 40 -8.62 -23.95 -28.39
CA GLY A 40 -7.92 -23.32 -29.51
C GLY A 40 -7.17 -24.34 -30.36
N LEU A 41 -6.52 -25.32 -29.74
CA LEU A 41 -5.86 -26.43 -30.42
C LEU A 41 -6.86 -27.31 -31.16
N LEU A 42 -8.00 -27.65 -30.53
CA LEU A 42 -9.08 -28.39 -31.20
C LEU A 42 -9.66 -27.61 -32.39
N ARG A 43 -9.92 -26.31 -32.23
CA ARG A 43 -10.35 -25.42 -33.32
C ARG A 43 -9.34 -25.39 -34.46
N SER A 44 -8.05 -25.31 -34.14
CA SER A 44 -6.96 -25.35 -35.14
C SER A 44 -6.96 -26.66 -35.92
N LEU A 45 -7.12 -27.79 -35.23
CA LEU A 45 -7.20 -29.11 -35.86
C LEU A 45 -8.43 -29.23 -36.77
N ARG A 46 -9.58 -28.73 -36.31
CA ARG A 46 -10.81 -28.68 -37.13
C ARG A 46 -10.67 -27.77 -38.34
N ALA A 47 -9.93 -26.68 -38.25
CA ALA A 47 -9.65 -25.81 -39.40
C ALA A 47 -8.73 -26.47 -40.44
N LEU A 48 -7.79 -27.33 -39.99
CA LEU A 48 -6.90 -28.09 -40.86
C LEU A 48 -7.60 -29.27 -41.55
N ALA A 49 -8.56 -29.91 -40.87
CA ALA A 49 -9.14 -31.18 -41.28
C ALA A 49 -9.83 -31.21 -42.66
N PRO A 50 -10.45 -30.12 -43.18
CA PRO A 50 -10.97 -30.08 -44.55
C PRO A 50 -9.89 -30.19 -45.63
N LEU A 51 -8.65 -29.77 -45.31
CA LEU A 51 -7.52 -29.80 -46.24
C LEU A 51 -6.89 -31.20 -46.34
N ILE A 52 -7.12 -32.04 -45.35
CA ILE A 52 -6.61 -33.41 -45.31
C ILE A 52 -7.68 -34.33 -45.91
N ARG A 53 -7.33 -34.99 -47.02
CA ARG A 53 -8.19 -36.00 -47.65
C ARG A 53 -8.12 -37.32 -46.88
N HIS A 54 -9.23 -38.03 -46.80
CA HIS A 54 -9.26 -39.41 -46.32
C HIS A 54 -9.62 -40.35 -47.48
N TYR A 55 -9.08 -41.56 -47.42
CA TYR A 55 -9.22 -42.61 -48.42
C TYR A 55 -9.78 -43.84 -47.72
N ALA A 56 -10.88 -44.38 -48.22
CA ALA A 56 -11.46 -45.63 -47.71
C ALA A 56 -10.75 -46.83 -48.35
N ALA A 57 -11.51 -47.80 -48.86
CA ALA A 57 -10.97 -49.06 -49.39
C ALA A 57 -10.11 -48.92 -50.67
N ARG A 58 -10.10 -47.74 -51.30
CA ARG A 58 -9.38 -47.47 -52.56
C ARG A 58 -8.41 -46.30 -52.38
N PRO A 59 -7.09 -46.49 -52.61
CA PRO A 59 -6.07 -45.46 -52.36
C PRO A 59 -5.97 -44.40 -53.48
N ASP A 60 -6.59 -44.66 -54.64
CA ASP A 60 -6.53 -43.82 -55.83
C ASP A 60 -7.60 -42.71 -55.86
N THR A 61 -8.66 -42.85 -55.05
CA THR A 61 -9.81 -41.94 -55.04
C THR A 61 -10.15 -41.48 -53.62
N PRO A 62 -10.01 -40.18 -53.30
CA PRO A 62 -10.33 -39.68 -51.98
C PRO A 62 -11.83 -39.78 -51.72
N THR A 63 -12.18 -40.35 -50.57
CA THR A 63 -13.58 -40.56 -50.15
C THR A 63 -14.17 -39.30 -49.50
N GLY A 64 -13.32 -38.43 -48.96
CA GLY A 64 -13.73 -37.13 -48.40
C GLY A 64 -12.57 -36.45 -47.66
N HIS A 65 -12.88 -35.66 -46.64
CA HIS A 65 -11.88 -35.00 -45.77
C HIS A 65 -12.03 -35.46 -44.31
N TRP A 66 -11.08 -35.09 -43.44
CA TRP A 66 -11.04 -35.61 -42.08
C TRP A 66 -12.00 -34.92 -41.08
N LEU A 67 -12.58 -33.77 -41.42
CA LEU A 67 -13.45 -33.01 -40.51
C LEU A 67 -14.61 -33.80 -39.86
N PRO A 68 -15.34 -34.70 -40.55
CA PRO A 68 -16.46 -35.44 -39.96
C PRO A 68 -16.03 -36.38 -38.82
N TYR A 69 -14.75 -36.76 -38.77
CA TYR A 69 -14.19 -37.63 -37.74
C TYR A 69 -13.70 -36.85 -36.51
N LEU A 70 -13.68 -35.51 -36.56
CA LEU A 70 -13.28 -34.69 -35.41
C LEU A 70 -14.49 -34.27 -34.58
N PRO A 71 -14.34 -34.26 -33.25
CA PRO A 71 -15.42 -33.84 -32.37
C PRO A 71 -15.70 -32.34 -32.56
N ALA A 72 -16.97 -31.95 -32.47
CA ALA A 72 -17.39 -30.55 -32.46
C ALA A 72 -17.55 -30.04 -31.01
N GLY A 73 -17.58 -28.73 -30.82
CA GLY A 73 -17.72 -28.12 -29.50
C GLY A 73 -16.39 -27.93 -28.78
N THR A 74 -16.44 -27.93 -27.44
CA THR A 74 -15.28 -27.71 -26.56
C THR A 74 -14.79 -29.01 -25.94
N VAL A 75 -13.53 -29.01 -25.51
CA VAL A 75 -12.88 -30.09 -24.77
C VAL A 75 -13.68 -30.43 -23.51
N ALA A 76 -14.15 -29.42 -22.76
CA ALA A 76 -14.98 -29.63 -21.57
C ALA A 76 -16.30 -30.36 -21.87
N ALA A 77 -16.96 -30.05 -23.00
CA ALA A 77 -18.18 -30.72 -23.40
C ALA A 77 -17.95 -32.20 -23.77
N LEU A 78 -16.79 -32.50 -24.37
CA LEU A 78 -16.37 -33.87 -24.67
C LEU A 78 -16.01 -34.64 -23.40
N GLU A 79 -15.36 -33.98 -22.44
CA GLU A 79 -15.04 -34.56 -21.13
C GLU A 79 -16.30 -34.90 -20.32
N ALA A 80 -17.34 -34.07 -20.40
CA ALA A 80 -18.62 -34.34 -19.73
C ALA A 80 -19.34 -35.59 -20.28
N GLN A 81 -18.96 -36.07 -21.46
CA GLN A 81 -19.53 -37.26 -22.11
C GLN A 81 -18.57 -38.47 -22.05
N ALA A 82 -17.66 -38.51 -21.07
CA ALA A 82 -16.59 -39.50 -20.97
C ALA A 82 -17.05 -40.96 -21.16
N ASP A 83 -18.25 -41.32 -20.73
CA ASP A 83 -18.80 -42.69 -20.80
C ASP A 83 -19.36 -43.08 -22.17
N SER A 84 -19.55 -42.13 -23.10
CA SER A 84 -20.13 -42.36 -24.43
C SER A 84 -19.31 -41.77 -25.58
N VAL A 85 -18.12 -41.23 -25.30
CA VAL A 85 -17.20 -40.68 -26.28
C VAL A 85 -16.62 -41.77 -27.18
N ALA A 86 -16.60 -41.53 -28.49
CA ALA A 86 -16.01 -42.45 -29.45
C ALA A 86 -14.49 -42.64 -29.18
N PRO A 87 -13.90 -43.84 -29.38
CA PRO A 87 -12.51 -44.12 -28.99
C PRO A 87 -11.46 -43.16 -29.60
N HIS A 88 -11.67 -42.72 -30.84
CA HIS A 88 -10.79 -41.78 -31.52
C HIS A 88 -10.87 -40.36 -30.95
N HIS A 89 -12.02 -39.95 -30.41
CA HIS A 89 -12.17 -38.69 -29.68
C HIS A 89 -11.52 -38.76 -28.30
N ALA A 90 -11.64 -39.90 -27.60
CA ALA A 90 -10.93 -40.12 -26.33
C ALA A 90 -9.41 -40.08 -26.52
N LEU A 91 -8.88 -40.67 -27.60
CA LEU A 91 -7.46 -40.59 -27.95
C LEU A 91 -7.01 -39.15 -28.23
N LEU A 92 -7.80 -38.39 -29.01
CA LEU A 92 -7.52 -36.99 -29.28
C LEU A 92 -7.51 -36.15 -28.00
N LEU A 93 -8.48 -36.37 -27.10
CA LEU A 93 -8.54 -35.70 -25.81
C LEU A 93 -7.30 -36.01 -24.96
N ALA A 94 -6.90 -37.29 -24.89
CA ALA A 94 -5.68 -37.69 -24.19
C ALA A 94 -4.44 -37.00 -24.79
N PHE A 95 -4.36 -36.90 -26.12
CA PHE A 95 -3.28 -36.19 -26.81
C PHE A 95 -3.25 -34.70 -26.44
N LEU A 96 -4.38 -34.00 -26.51
CA LEU A 96 -4.46 -32.57 -26.15
C LEU A 96 -4.05 -32.31 -24.69
N ARG A 97 -4.44 -33.20 -23.77
CA ARG A 97 -4.01 -33.14 -22.36
C ARG A 97 -2.50 -33.31 -22.19
N GLN A 98 -1.89 -34.23 -22.94
CA GLN A 98 -0.44 -34.42 -22.89
C GLN A 98 0.30 -33.23 -23.51
N LEU A 99 -0.24 -32.62 -24.57
CA LEU A 99 0.36 -31.48 -25.26
C LEU A 99 0.40 -30.20 -24.39
N ALA A 100 -0.51 -30.06 -23.43
CA ALA A 100 -0.50 -28.94 -22.49
C ALA A 100 0.81 -28.84 -21.67
N ARG A 101 1.49 -29.98 -21.41
CA ARG A 101 2.73 -30.00 -20.62
C ARG A 101 3.93 -29.37 -21.35
N PRO A 102 4.32 -29.81 -22.56
CA PRO A 102 5.38 -29.15 -23.31
C PRO A 102 5.01 -27.72 -23.72
N GLN A 103 3.73 -27.42 -23.93
CA GLN A 103 3.29 -26.03 -24.14
C GLN A 103 3.56 -25.15 -22.92
N ALA A 104 3.26 -25.64 -21.71
CA ALA A 104 3.58 -24.91 -20.48
C ALA A 104 5.09 -24.66 -20.33
N LEU A 105 5.93 -25.65 -20.66
CA LEU A 105 7.39 -25.49 -20.67
C LEU A 105 7.85 -24.44 -21.70
N LEU A 106 7.25 -24.45 -22.90
CA LEU A 106 7.53 -23.45 -23.93
C LEU A 106 7.15 -22.05 -23.47
N ASN A 107 5.98 -21.89 -22.83
CA ASN A 107 5.50 -20.61 -22.33
C ASN A 107 6.32 -20.11 -21.13
N GLN A 108 6.96 -20.99 -20.37
CA GLN A 108 7.89 -20.60 -19.29
C GLN A 108 9.20 -19.99 -19.83
N PHE A 109 9.60 -20.34 -21.06
CA PHE A 109 10.85 -19.86 -21.65
C PHE A 109 10.97 -18.34 -21.70
N THR A 110 9.87 -17.61 -21.99
CA THR A 110 9.89 -16.15 -22.08
C THR A 110 10.16 -15.50 -20.72
N ALA A 111 9.55 -16.02 -19.66
CA ALA A 111 9.78 -15.59 -18.29
C ALA A 111 11.24 -15.86 -17.87
N ASP A 112 11.76 -17.06 -18.17
CA ASP A 112 13.13 -17.45 -17.83
C ASP A 112 14.16 -16.62 -18.59
N HIS A 113 13.92 -16.36 -19.88
CA HIS A 113 14.78 -15.51 -20.70
C HIS A 113 14.83 -14.07 -20.18
N LEU A 114 13.67 -13.49 -19.83
CA LEU A 114 13.61 -12.17 -19.21
C LEU A 114 14.39 -12.14 -17.89
N GLN A 115 14.20 -13.15 -17.03
CA GLN A 115 14.92 -13.25 -15.77
C GLN A 115 16.44 -13.36 -15.98
N TYR A 116 16.87 -14.15 -16.95
CA TYR A 116 18.27 -14.27 -17.34
C TYR A 116 18.84 -12.94 -17.83
N GLN A 117 18.14 -12.27 -18.75
CA GLN A 117 18.57 -10.97 -19.29
C GLN A 117 18.69 -9.93 -18.18
N MET A 118 17.70 -9.85 -17.29
CA MET A 118 17.71 -8.88 -16.19
C MET A 118 18.81 -9.18 -15.17
N ARG A 119 18.94 -10.43 -14.71
CA ARG A 119 19.83 -10.78 -13.60
C ARG A 119 21.26 -11.09 -14.02
N GLN A 120 21.45 -11.82 -15.11
CA GLN A 120 22.76 -12.33 -15.53
C GLN A 120 23.44 -11.38 -16.52
N VAL A 121 22.71 -10.86 -17.52
CA VAL A 121 23.30 -9.98 -18.55
C VAL A 121 23.41 -8.55 -18.05
N LEU A 122 22.30 -7.99 -17.55
CA LEU A 122 22.26 -6.60 -17.06
C LEU A 122 22.69 -6.47 -15.59
N GLY A 123 22.78 -7.57 -14.85
CA GLY A 123 23.26 -7.57 -13.47
C GLY A 123 22.28 -6.96 -12.45
N PHE A 124 21.00 -6.80 -12.78
CA PHE A 124 20.01 -6.32 -11.83
C PHE A 124 19.86 -7.30 -10.66
N ARG A 125 19.84 -6.73 -9.45
CA ARG A 125 19.62 -7.47 -8.22
C ARG A 125 18.33 -6.98 -7.57
N PRO A 126 17.46 -7.88 -7.06
CA PRO A 126 16.32 -7.48 -6.26
C PRO A 126 16.79 -6.58 -5.10
N LEU A 127 16.05 -5.50 -4.85
CA LEU A 127 16.31 -4.66 -3.69
C LEU A 127 16.09 -5.48 -2.41
N PRO A 128 16.95 -5.33 -1.40
CA PRO A 128 16.73 -6.00 -0.12
C PRO A 128 15.45 -5.47 0.52
N PRO A 129 14.79 -6.28 1.37
CA PRO A 129 13.66 -5.80 2.16
C PRO A 129 14.10 -4.62 3.02
N GLN A 130 13.27 -3.58 3.08
CA GLN A 130 13.49 -2.46 3.99
C GLN A 130 12.74 -2.71 5.30
N PRO A 131 13.37 -2.52 6.47
CA PRO A 131 12.71 -2.74 7.74
C PRO A 131 11.64 -1.66 7.98
N ASP A 132 10.51 -2.10 8.54
CA ASP A 132 9.44 -1.20 8.95
C ASP A 132 9.90 -0.27 10.09
N ARG A 133 9.25 0.89 10.19
CA ARG A 133 9.49 1.86 11.26
C ARG A 133 8.19 2.20 11.94
N ALA A 134 8.25 2.36 13.26
CA ALA A 134 7.11 2.75 14.08
C ALA A 134 7.52 3.83 15.08
N HIS A 135 6.55 4.67 15.46
CA HIS A 135 6.70 5.62 16.55
C HIS A 135 6.16 5.02 17.85
N LEU A 136 7.01 4.97 18.87
CA LEU A 136 6.62 4.53 20.21
C LEU A 136 6.53 5.73 21.15
N VAL A 137 5.41 5.83 21.87
CA VAL A 137 5.24 6.76 22.98
C VAL A 137 5.43 5.98 24.27
N LEU A 138 6.44 6.36 25.04
CA LEU A 138 6.80 5.68 26.28
C LEU A 138 6.44 6.58 27.46
N THR A 139 5.73 6.01 28.43
CA THR A 139 5.33 6.71 29.66
C THR A 139 5.93 5.99 30.85
N LEU A 140 6.64 6.73 31.71
CA LEU A 140 7.13 6.18 32.96
C LEU A 140 6.00 5.96 33.97
N LYS A 141 6.14 4.93 34.80
CA LYS A 141 5.29 4.75 35.97
C LYS A 141 5.49 5.92 36.94
N LYS A 142 4.42 6.33 37.64
CA LYS A 142 4.47 7.39 38.64
C LYS A 142 5.57 7.12 39.68
N GLY A 143 6.47 8.09 39.85
CA GLY A 143 7.60 8.03 40.80
C GLY A 143 8.85 7.29 40.29
N ALA A 144 8.86 6.80 39.05
CA ALA A 144 10.07 6.21 38.46
C ALA A 144 11.10 7.28 38.08
N ALA A 145 12.38 6.95 38.24
CA ALA A 145 13.48 7.77 37.75
C ALA A 145 13.51 7.77 36.20
N PRO A 146 14.08 8.81 35.56
CA PRO A 146 14.32 8.81 34.12
C PRO A 146 15.12 7.58 33.67
N VAL A 147 14.75 7.02 32.52
CA VAL A 147 15.38 5.80 31.97
C VAL A 147 15.92 6.08 30.58
N GLU A 148 17.16 5.67 30.31
CA GLU A 148 17.72 5.69 28.96
C GLU A 148 17.22 4.48 28.16
N ILE A 149 16.66 4.75 26.99
CA ILE A 149 16.25 3.74 26.02
C ILE A 149 17.24 3.78 24.86
N ASN A 150 17.99 2.69 24.63
CA ASN A 150 19.01 2.58 23.58
C ASN A 150 18.69 1.39 22.64
N PRO A 151 19.44 1.22 21.53
CA PRO A 151 19.22 0.12 20.57
C PRO A 151 19.35 -1.31 21.13
N GLY A 152 19.86 -1.47 22.36
CA GLY A 152 19.86 -2.76 23.07
C GLY A 152 18.50 -3.15 23.66
N HIS A 153 17.54 -2.23 23.73
CA HIS A 153 16.17 -2.51 24.15
C HIS A 153 15.29 -2.86 22.96
N ALA A 154 14.70 -4.05 22.95
CA ALA A 154 13.77 -4.49 21.91
C ALA A 154 12.32 -4.44 22.41
N PHE A 155 11.42 -4.01 21.53
CA PHE A 155 9.97 -3.95 21.76
C PHE A 155 9.29 -4.99 20.86
N SER A 156 8.45 -5.86 21.43
CA SER A 156 7.68 -6.83 20.64
C SER A 156 6.45 -6.16 20.02
N ALA A 157 6.19 -6.47 18.76
CA ALA A 157 4.99 -6.08 18.02
C ALA A 157 4.06 -7.28 17.75
N GLY A 158 4.19 -8.36 18.54
CA GLY A 158 3.45 -9.59 18.33
C GLY A 158 4.04 -10.43 17.20
N LYS A 159 3.21 -11.32 16.63
CA LYS A 159 3.64 -12.26 15.58
C LYS A 159 3.07 -11.87 14.23
N ASP A 160 3.83 -12.12 13.17
CA ASP A 160 3.37 -11.96 11.80
C ASP A 160 2.45 -13.13 11.35
N ALA A 161 1.99 -13.09 10.10
CA ALA A 161 1.15 -14.14 9.50
C ALA A 161 1.84 -15.52 9.45
N LEU A 162 3.18 -15.55 9.47
CA LEU A 162 4.00 -16.76 9.50
C LEU A 162 4.33 -17.21 10.93
N LYS A 163 3.75 -16.58 11.95
CA LYS A 163 3.96 -16.82 13.39
C LYS A 163 5.37 -16.50 13.89
N VAL A 164 6.11 -15.65 13.18
CA VAL A 164 7.42 -15.14 13.59
C VAL A 164 7.26 -13.90 14.46
N ASP A 165 8.02 -13.81 15.56
CA ASP A 165 7.99 -12.68 16.49
C ASP A 165 8.62 -11.43 15.86
N GLN A 166 7.85 -10.34 15.81
CA GLN A 166 8.26 -9.07 15.25
C GLN A 166 8.85 -8.19 16.35
N ARG A 167 10.04 -7.64 16.11
CA ARG A 167 10.76 -6.83 17.10
C ARG A 167 11.22 -5.52 16.50
N PHE A 168 10.97 -4.45 17.25
CA PHE A 168 11.44 -3.11 16.94
C PHE A 168 12.52 -2.70 17.93
N VAL A 169 13.56 -2.04 17.41
CA VAL A 169 14.63 -1.47 18.23
C VAL A 169 14.70 0.04 18.02
N PRO A 170 15.01 0.82 19.07
CA PRO A 170 15.26 2.25 18.93
C PRO A 170 16.37 2.53 17.93
N VAL A 171 16.14 3.52 17.06
CA VAL A 171 17.14 3.98 16.09
C VAL A 171 18.25 4.83 16.71
N ARG A 172 18.05 5.30 17.94
CA ARG A 172 18.99 6.12 18.71
C ARG A 172 18.71 6.00 20.20
N SER A 173 19.69 6.36 21.02
CA SER A 173 19.47 6.51 22.46
C SER A 173 18.59 7.73 22.76
N SER A 174 17.68 7.59 23.72
CA SER A 174 16.84 8.68 24.23
C SER A 174 16.52 8.47 25.69
N VAL A 175 16.59 9.53 26.49
CA VAL A 175 16.18 9.51 27.89
C VAL A 175 14.69 9.81 27.99
N VAL A 176 13.93 8.84 28.51
CA VAL A 176 12.50 8.99 28.81
C VAL A 176 12.39 9.49 30.24
N GLY A 177 11.78 10.66 30.43
CA GLY A 177 11.51 11.27 31.73
C GLY A 177 10.01 11.29 32.06
N ALA A 178 9.65 11.99 33.13
CA ALA A 178 8.26 12.17 33.55
C ALA A 178 7.53 13.33 32.83
N ALA A 179 8.18 13.96 31.85
CA ALA A 179 7.61 15.08 31.12
C ALA A 179 6.47 14.61 30.20
N GLN A 180 5.35 15.33 30.24
CA GLN A 180 4.19 15.08 29.38
C GLN A 180 3.65 16.39 28.82
N VAL A 181 3.06 16.33 27.63
CA VAL A 181 2.35 17.48 27.05
C VAL A 181 1.00 17.61 27.75
N VAL A 182 0.89 18.59 28.65
CA VAL A 182 -0.36 18.85 29.41
C VAL A 182 -1.35 19.66 28.59
N GLN A 183 -0.87 20.57 27.75
CA GLN A 183 -1.72 21.46 26.97
C GLN A 183 -1.03 21.84 25.64
N LEU A 184 -1.83 21.89 24.58
CA LEU A 184 -1.47 22.48 23.30
C LEU A 184 -2.37 23.68 23.05
N ALA A 185 -1.79 24.85 22.86
CA ALA A 185 -2.52 26.07 22.55
C ALA A 185 -1.93 26.73 21.30
N SER A 186 -2.75 27.48 20.56
CA SER A 186 -2.31 28.19 19.36
C SER A 186 -2.99 29.55 19.20
N ILE A 187 -2.32 30.45 18.48
CA ILE A 187 -2.83 31.73 18.04
C ILE A 187 -2.59 31.82 16.53
N ARG A 188 -3.60 32.27 15.78
CA ARG A 188 -3.54 32.42 14.32
C ARG A 188 -4.00 33.82 13.92
N ARG A 189 -3.22 34.48 13.05
CA ARG A 189 -3.67 35.70 12.37
C ARG A 189 -4.52 35.37 11.15
N SER A 190 -5.68 36.00 11.04
CA SER A 190 -6.58 35.93 9.89
C SER A 190 -6.95 37.36 9.44
N GLY A 191 -6.15 37.90 8.50
CA GLY A 191 -6.27 39.29 8.07
C GLY A 191 -6.00 40.28 9.22
N LYS A 192 -7.02 41.06 9.59
CA LYS A 192 -7.00 42.01 10.72
C LYS A 192 -7.42 41.37 12.05
N HIS A 193 -7.87 40.12 12.06
CA HIS A 193 -8.31 39.43 13.27
C HIS A 193 -7.21 38.48 13.79
N LEU A 194 -7.14 38.35 15.11
CA LEU A 194 -6.44 37.23 15.75
C LEU A 194 -7.48 36.23 16.21
N LEU A 195 -7.21 34.95 15.96
CA LEU A 195 -7.99 33.82 16.44
C LEU A 195 -7.12 33.03 17.42
N PHE A 196 -7.74 32.36 18.38
CA PHE A 196 -7.00 31.57 19.37
C PHE A 196 -7.67 30.21 19.59
N ALA A 197 -6.87 29.25 20.05
CA ALA A 197 -7.32 27.94 20.47
C ALA A 197 -6.56 27.55 21.75
N PRO A 198 -7.14 27.72 22.95
CA PRO A 198 -6.52 27.30 24.20
C PRO A 198 -6.38 25.76 24.28
N VAL A 199 -7.21 25.02 23.57
CA VAL A 199 -7.12 23.56 23.39
C VAL A 199 -7.02 23.29 21.90
N ALA A 200 -5.81 23.40 21.35
CA ALA A 200 -5.56 23.31 19.91
C ALA A 200 -5.92 21.94 19.32
N ASN A 201 -5.84 20.87 20.12
CA ASN A 201 -6.20 19.50 19.75
C ASN A 201 -7.71 19.20 19.86
N SER A 202 -8.56 20.19 19.56
CA SER A 202 -10.02 20.06 19.56
C SER A 202 -10.61 20.54 18.24
N ALA A 203 -11.89 20.24 17.99
CA ALA A 203 -12.55 20.61 16.73
C ALA A 203 -12.74 22.14 16.58
N ASP A 204 -12.98 22.83 17.69
CA ASP A 204 -13.33 24.25 17.81
C ASP A 204 -12.23 25.13 18.42
N GLY A 205 -11.14 24.53 18.89
CA GLY A 205 -10.09 25.18 19.68
C GLY A 205 -10.40 25.38 21.18
N LEU A 206 -11.61 25.04 21.64
CA LEU A 206 -12.07 25.22 23.03
C LEU A 206 -12.28 23.92 23.80
N GLY A 207 -11.97 22.77 23.19
CA GLY A 207 -12.09 21.44 23.82
C GLY A 207 -13.17 20.54 23.26
N ALA A 208 -13.90 20.92 22.20
CA ALA A 208 -14.87 20.02 21.58
C ALA A 208 -14.22 18.75 21.01
N PRO A 209 -14.87 17.58 21.15
CA PRO A 209 -14.32 16.32 20.68
C PRO A 209 -14.07 16.33 19.16
N LEU A 210 -12.98 15.68 18.75
CA LEU A 210 -12.69 15.47 17.34
C LEU A 210 -13.60 14.39 16.74
N ASN A 211 -13.76 14.39 15.43
CA ASN A 211 -14.50 13.35 14.72
C ASN A 211 -13.83 11.98 14.99
N PRO A 212 -14.55 10.98 15.53
CA PRO A 212 -13.99 9.65 15.80
C PRO A 212 -13.44 8.94 14.56
N SER A 213 -14.05 9.16 13.39
CA SER A 213 -13.60 8.56 12.13
C SER A 213 -12.33 9.22 11.56
N ALA A 214 -11.99 10.41 12.04
CA ALA A 214 -10.81 11.16 11.63
C ALA A 214 -10.35 12.10 12.77
N PRO A 215 -9.70 11.57 13.82
CA PRO A 215 -9.35 12.32 15.03
C PRO A 215 -8.13 13.24 14.79
N ARG A 216 -8.27 14.18 13.86
CA ARG A 216 -7.21 15.09 13.41
C ARG A 216 -7.66 16.54 13.51
N TRP A 217 -6.71 17.44 13.75
CA TRP A 217 -6.94 18.88 13.78
C TRP A 217 -5.85 19.62 12.99
N PRO A 218 -6.14 20.83 12.47
CA PRO A 218 -5.12 21.67 11.84
C PRO A 218 -4.08 22.17 12.88
N PRO A 219 -2.78 21.91 12.69
CA PRO A 219 -1.75 22.22 13.70
C PRO A 219 -1.56 23.72 13.95
N PHE A 220 -1.91 24.56 12.96
CA PHE A 220 -1.81 26.01 13.02
C PHE A 220 -3.18 26.69 13.10
N GLY A 221 -4.20 25.96 13.56
CA GLY A 221 -5.57 26.45 13.68
C GLY A 221 -6.31 26.57 12.34
N ASN A 222 -7.59 26.94 12.40
CA ASN A 222 -8.47 27.14 11.24
C ASN A 222 -9.17 28.50 11.30
N THR A 223 -9.91 28.85 10.25
CA THR A 223 -10.64 30.14 10.16
C THR A 223 -11.91 30.19 11.00
N LYS A 224 -12.37 29.05 11.52
CA LYS A 224 -13.56 28.92 12.37
C LYS A 224 -13.24 29.02 13.87
N LEU A 225 -11.98 29.22 14.22
CA LEU A 225 -11.56 29.43 15.61
C LEU A 225 -12.16 30.72 16.18
N PRO A 226 -12.39 30.79 17.50
CA PRO A 226 -12.91 31.99 18.14
C PRO A 226 -11.91 33.14 18.04
N ALA A 227 -12.44 34.37 18.03
CA ALA A 227 -11.61 35.57 18.09
C ALA A 227 -10.79 35.59 19.40
N ALA A 228 -9.50 35.88 19.28
CA ALA A 228 -8.62 36.02 20.42
C ALA A 228 -9.09 37.19 21.30
N PRO A 229 -9.19 37.02 22.63
CA PRO A 229 -9.37 38.14 23.53
C PRO A 229 -8.09 38.97 23.52
N ILE A 230 -8.04 39.98 22.66
CA ILE A 230 -6.93 40.92 22.59
C ILE A 230 -7.19 42.02 23.62
N GLY A 231 -6.20 42.25 24.48
CA GLY A 231 -6.21 43.34 25.44
C GLY A 231 -4.82 43.94 25.60
N PHE A 232 -4.72 45.00 26.39
CA PHE A 232 -3.45 45.62 26.77
C PHE A 232 -3.16 45.30 28.23
N ALA A 233 -1.91 44.89 28.50
CA ALA A 233 -1.39 44.80 29.87
C ALA A 233 -0.39 45.94 30.06
N VAL A 234 -0.64 46.82 31.04
CA VAL A 234 0.28 47.90 31.39
C VAL A 234 1.06 47.45 32.62
N ALA A 235 2.38 47.27 32.46
CA ALA A 235 3.29 46.94 33.55
C ALA A 235 4.32 48.06 33.71
N SER A 236 4.48 48.55 34.95
CA SER A 236 5.52 49.51 35.30
C SER A 236 5.94 49.29 36.75
N SER A 237 7.22 49.49 37.06
CA SER A 237 7.70 49.49 38.44
C SER A 237 6.97 50.52 39.31
N LEU A 238 6.50 51.62 38.71
CA LEU A 238 5.69 52.65 39.39
C LEU A 238 4.29 52.15 39.79
N LEU A 239 3.76 51.12 39.11
CA LEU A 239 2.49 50.47 39.45
C LEU A 239 2.62 49.46 40.61
N ARG A 240 3.82 49.28 41.19
CA ARG A 240 4.01 48.41 42.36
C ARG A 240 3.46 49.02 43.66
N LEU A 241 3.28 50.35 43.70
CA LEU A 241 2.59 51.09 44.77
C LEU A 241 2.90 50.61 46.20
N ALA A 242 4.20 50.46 46.53
CA ALA A 242 4.62 49.77 47.74
C ALA A 242 4.03 50.38 49.03
N GLU A 243 3.90 51.71 49.12
CA GLU A 243 3.45 52.40 50.34
C GLU A 243 2.70 53.73 50.04
N GLY A 244 1.75 54.07 50.93
CA GLY A 244 0.94 55.29 50.92
C GLY A 244 -0.29 55.27 49.99
N ALA A 245 -1.22 56.21 50.17
CA ALA A 245 -2.38 56.36 49.29
C ALA A 245 -1.97 56.97 47.95
N ARG A 246 -2.22 56.27 46.83
CA ARG A 246 -1.83 56.69 45.47
C ARG A 246 -3.04 56.66 44.54
N GLY A 247 -3.27 57.77 43.82
CA GLY A 247 -4.22 57.82 42.70
C GLY A 247 -3.48 57.60 41.38
N LEU A 248 -3.97 56.71 40.54
CA LEU A 248 -3.43 56.46 39.20
C LEU A 248 -4.50 56.79 38.17
N THR A 249 -4.12 57.52 37.13
CA THR A 249 -4.97 57.80 35.97
C THR A 249 -4.27 57.28 34.73
N LEU A 250 -4.89 56.31 34.06
CA LEU A 250 -4.41 55.73 32.82
C LEU A 250 -5.30 56.23 31.68
N THR A 251 -4.71 56.92 30.70
CA THR A 251 -5.42 57.43 29.53
C THR A 251 -4.97 56.66 28.29
N LEU A 252 -5.84 55.81 27.75
CA LEU A 252 -5.59 55.07 26.52
C LEU A 252 -6.27 55.79 25.34
N ARG A 253 -5.50 56.08 24.29
CA ARG A 253 -6.04 56.55 23.00
C ARG A 253 -5.80 55.46 21.96
N VAL A 254 -6.85 54.95 21.36
CA VAL A 254 -6.79 53.95 20.28
C VAL A 254 -7.22 54.65 18.99
N ALA A 255 -6.36 54.69 17.98
CA ALA A 255 -6.72 55.08 16.62
C ALA A 255 -7.16 53.82 15.86
N GLY A 256 -8.36 53.86 15.27
CA GLY A 256 -8.91 52.78 14.44
C GLY A 256 -8.48 52.88 12.99
#